data_AF-A0AAV6I5I9-F1
#
_entry.id   AF-A0AAV6I5I9-F1
#
_cell.length_a   1.000
_cell.length_b   1.000
_cell.length_c   1.000
_cell.angle_alpha   90.00
_cell.angle_beta   90.00
_cell.angle_gamma   90.00
#
_symmetry.space_group_name_H-M   'P 1'
#
loop_
_entity.id
_entity.type
_entity.pdbx_description
1 polymer ?
#
loop_
_entity_poly.entity_id
_entity_poly.type
_entity_poly.pdbx_seq_one_letter_code
_entity_poly.pdbx_strand_id
1 'polypeptide(L)'
;MWISEESEKNYGKIIELEAEHAEAGVTPITQEELSIKSLKAKSGYVKGLGMRPSSSLRTTVAFPANSQYVSHLESLVQEYQEERQAQQQKIDELSESNKQMELTTATIMEYLKHQGNGFSEYIENSRST
;
A
#
# COMPACT_ATOMS: atom_id res chain seq x y z
N MET A 1 -52.29 -2.44 13.72
CA MET A 1 -52.43 -1.45 14.80
C MET A 1 -51.32 -0.43 14.61
N TRP A 2 -51.67 0.84 14.43
CA TRP A 2 -50.67 1.90 14.24
C TRP A 2 -49.93 2.20 15.55
N ILE A 3 -48.67 2.61 15.45
CA ILE A 3 -47.81 2.92 16.62
C ILE A 3 -48.24 4.24 17.29
N SER A 4 -48.83 5.16 16.54
CA SER A 4 -49.41 6.40 17.05
C SER A 4 -50.57 6.88 16.17
N GLU A 5 -51.46 7.68 16.74
CA GLU A 5 -52.55 8.35 15.99
C GLU A 5 -51.99 9.27 14.88
N GLU A 6 -50.81 9.86 15.10
CA GLU A 6 -50.10 10.64 14.08
C GLU A 6 -49.69 9.76 12.89
N SER A 7 -49.23 8.53 13.15
CA SER A 7 -48.84 7.58 12.10
C SER A 7 -50.03 7.15 11.25
N GLU A 8 -51.17 6.91 11.89
CA GLU A 8 -52.44 6.58 11.21
C GLU A 8 -52.92 7.72 10.31
N LYS A 9 -52.92 8.96 10.82
CA LYS A 9 -53.29 10.16 10.05
C LYS A 9 -52.33 10.44 8.89
N ASN A 10 -51.03 10.23 9.10
CA ASN A 10 -50.03 10.42 8.05
C ASN A 10 -50.18 9.40 6.94
N TYR A 11 -50.48 8.14 7.27
CA TYR A 11 -50.75 7.11 6.28
C TYR A 11 -52.01 7.40 5.46
N GLY A 12 -53.09 7.85 6.11
CA GLY A 12 -54.31 8.28 5.41
C GLY A 12 -54.03 9.37 4.36
N LYS A 13 -53.21 10.36 4.69
CA LYS A 13 -52.80 11.42 3.75
C LYS A 13 -51.99 10.91 2.56
N ILE A 14 -51.16 9.88 2.75
CA ILE A 14 -50.39 9.30 1.64
C ILE A 14 -51.36 8.68 0.63
N ILE A 15 -52.33 7.90 1.11
CA ILE A 15 -53.34 7.26 0.25
C ILE A 15 -54.17 8.32 -0.50
N GLU A 16 -54.60 9.38 0.18
CA GLU A 16 -55.34 10.48 -0.45
C GLU A 16 -54.52 11.16 -1.55
N LEU A 17 -53.25 11.50 -1.27
CA LEU A 17 -52.36 12.16 -2.25
C LEU A 17 -52.04 11.27 -3.46
N GLU A 18 -51.87 9.97 -3.24
CA GLU A 18 -51.68 8.99 -4.32
C GLU A 18 -52.94 8.90 -5.20
N ALA A 19 -54.13 8.89 -4.59
CA ALA A 19 -55.40 8.85 -5.32
C ALA A 19 -55.65 10.13 -6.13
N GLU A 20 -55.32 11.31 -5.60
CA GLU A 20 -55.43 12.60 -6.31
C GLU A 20 -54.53 12.68 -7.55
N HIS A 21 -53.38 12.01 -7.55
CA HIS A 21 -52.41 12.03 -8.66
C HIS A 21 -52.52 10.82 -9.58
N ALA A 22 -53.56 9.99 -9.43
CA ALA A 22 -53.81 8.81 -10.26
C ALA A 22 -54.41 9.13 -11.65
N GLU A 23 -54.27 10.38 -12.14
CA GLU A 23 -54.78 10.85 -13.43
C GLU A 23 -53.86 10.40 -14.59
N ALA A 24 -54.44 9.83 -15.65
CA ALA A 24 -53.71 9.30 -16.78
C ALA A 24 -53.04 10.42 -17.60
N GLY A 25 -51.71 10.47 -17.56
CA GLY A 25 -50.90 11.44 -18.32
C GLY A 25 -50.28 12.57 -17.49
N VAL A 26 -50.54 12.60 -16.19
CA VAL A 26 -49.85 13.47 -15.23
C VAL A 26 -48.61 12.75 -14.70
N THR A 27 -47.51 13.48 -14.51
CA THR A 27 -46.31 12.93 -13.87
C THR A 27 -46.70 12.36 -12.50
N PRO A 28 -46.50 11.05 -12.25
CA PRO A 28 -46.80 10.45 -10.96
C PRO A 28 -46.05 11.22 -9.86
N ILE A 29 -46.75 11.52 -8.77
CA ILE A 29 -46.15 12.20 -7.63
C ILE A 29 -44.96 11.38 -7.13
N THR A 30 -43.81 12.04 -6.95
CA THR A 30 -42.60 11.34 -6.52
C THR A 30 -42.70 10.97 -5.04
N GLN A 31 -42.00 9.90 -4.63
CA GLN A 31 -41.97 9.47 -3.23
C GLN A 31 -41.47 10.57 -2.27
N GLU A 32 -40.56 11.41 -2.75
CA GLU A 32 -40.05 12.56 -2.01
C GLU A 32 -41.14 13.62 -1.80
N GLU A 33 -41.88 13.97 -2.86
CA GLU A 33 -42.99 14.92 -2.78
C GLU A 33 -44.15 14.39 -1.91
N LEU A 34 -44.47 13.09 -2.00
CA LEU A 34 -45.44 12.43 -1.12
C LEU A 34 -45.03 12.54 0.34
N SER A 35 -43.76 12.28 0.66
CA SER A 35 -43.22 12.37 2.01
C SER A 35 -43.28 13.80 2.56
N ILE A 36 -42.88 14.79 1.76
CA ILE A 36 -42.91 16.21 2.16
C ILE A 36 -44.34 16.67 2.43
N LYS A 37 -45.30 16.30 1.57
CA LYS A 37 -46.71 16.70 1.72
C LYS A 37 -47.39 15.98 2.90
N SER A 38 -47.14 14.68 3.08
CA SER A 38 -47.77 13.89 4.16
C SER A 38 -47.19 14.17 5.54
N LEU A 39 -45.86 14.24 5.67
CA LEU A 39 -45.13 14.39 6.93
C LEU A 39 -44.81 15.85 7.30
N LYS A 40 -45.09 16.78 6.38
CA LYS A 40 -44.67 18.19 6.38
C LYS A 40 -43.14 18.32 6.30
N ALA A 41 -42.67 19.39 5.67
CA ALA A 41 -41.26 19.73 5.68
C ALA A 41 -40.80 20.00 7.14
N LYS A 42 -40.07 19.07 7.74
CA LYS A 42 -39.41 19.30 9.03
C LYS A 42 -38.14 20.11 8.76
N SER A 43 -38.12 21.36 9.21
CA SER A 43 -36.89 22.16 9.23
C SER A 43 -35.97 21.63 10.32
N GLY A 44 -34.96 20.87 9.90
CA GLY A 44 -33.97 20.26 10.76
C GLY A 44 -33.05 19.41 9.91
N TYR A 45 -31.75 19.73 9.94
CA TYR A 45 -30.65 19.01 9.31
C TYR A 45 -30.99 17.56 8.93
N VAL A 46 -31.16 17.28 7.63
CA VAL A 46 -30.87 15.94 7.10
C VAL A 46 -29.34 15.80 7.08
N LYS A 47 -28.73 15.76 8.27
CA LYS A 47 -27.30 15.48 8.44
C LYS A 47 -27.13 13.97 8.39
N GLY A 48 -27.15 13.45 7.18
CA GLY A 48 -26.75 12.08 6.88
C GLY A 48 -27.92 11.10 6.75
N LEU A 49 -28.23 10.76 5.50
CA LEU A 49 -28.63 9.39 5.15
C LEU A 49 -27.42 8.46 5.31
N GLY A 50 -26.84 8.36 6.52
CA GLY A 50 -25.86 7.33 6.89
C GLY A 50 -24.58 7.21 6.06
N MET A 51 -24.39 7.97 4.98
CA MET A 51 -23.13 8.03 4.25
C MET A 51 -22.41 9.27 4.73
N ARG A 52 -21.82 9.15 5.92
CA ARG A 52 -20.61 9.91 6.22
C ARG A 52 -19.73 9.78 4.97
N PRO A 53 -19.36 10.87 4.27
CA PRO A 53 -18.28 10.79 3.28
C PRO A 53 -17.13 10.15 4.05
N SER A 54 -16.54 9.07 3.53
CA SER A 54 -15.46 8.31 4.19
C SER A 54 -14.25 9.21 4.44
N SER A 55 -14.37 10.16 5.36
CA SER A 55 -13.27 10.76 6.07
C SER A 55 -12.85 9.65 7.02
N SER A 56 -11.82 8.93 6.55
CA SER A 56 -11.00 8.04 7.35
C SER A 56 -11.01 8.53 8.79
N LEU A 57 -11.74 7.80 9.63
CA LEU A 57 -11.63 7.97 11.06
C LEU A 57 -10.20 7.54 11.40
N ARG A 58 -9.26 8.48 11.33
CA ARG A 58 -8.10 8.41 12.21
C ARG A 58 -8.65 8.63 13.62
N THR A 59 -9.17 7.57 14.20
CA THR A 59 -9.58 7.55 15.60
C THR A 59 -8.31 7.77 16.40
N THR A 60 -8.16 8.95 17.00
CA THR A 60 -7.08 9.29 17.93
C THR A 60 -7.31 8.65 19.31
N VAL A 61 -7.69 7.38 19.30
CA VAL A 61 -7.65 6.51 20.48
C VAL A 61 -6.30 5.81 20.41
N ALA A 62 -5.37 6.26 21.24
CA ALA A 62 -4.16 5.52 21.51
C ALA A 62 -4.54 4.21 22.21
N PHE A 63 -4.96 3.20 21.43
CA PHE A 63 -5.17 1.85 21.93
C PHE A 63 -3.79 1.25 22.25
N PRO A 64 -3.60 0.61 23.41
CA PRO A 64 -2.36 -0.12 23.73
C PRO A 64 -2.05 -1.27 22.74
N ALA A 65 -3.03 -1.71 21.95
CA ALA A 65 -2.80 -2.62 20.83
C ALA A 65 -1.99 -1.99 19.68
N ASN A 66 -2.12 -0.67 19.46
CA ASN A 66 -1.32 0.03 18.46
C ASN A 66 0.15 0.16 18.88
N SER A 67 0.45 0.32 20.17
CA SER A 67 1.84 0.43 20.62
C SER A 67 2.59 -0.90 20.50
N GLN A 68 1.95 -2.03 20.81
CA GLN A 68 2.56 -3.36 20.63
C GLN A 68 2.80 -3.67 19.15
N TYR A 69 1.83 -3.35 18.28
CA TYR A 69 1.99 -3.56 16.84
C TYR A 69 3.10 -2.68 16.24
N VAL A 70 3.16 -1.40 16.63
CA VAL A 70 4.24 -0.49 16.20
C VAL A 70 5.60 -0.99 16.68
N SER A 71 5.71 -1.38 17.96
CA SER A 71 6.96 -1.92 18.51
C SER A 71 7.43 -3.20 17.80
N HIS A 72 6.49 -4.08 17.44
CA HIS A 72 6.81 -5.28 16.66
C HIS A 72 7.33 -4.94 15.26
N LEU A 73 6.69 -3.99 14.57
CA LEU A 73 7.15 -3.52 13.26
C LEU A 73 8.54 -2.87 13.33
N GLU A 74 8.80 -2.06 14.35
CA GLU A 74 10.11 -1.45 14.58
C GLU A 74 11.20 -2.52 14.79
N SER A 75 10.90 -3.57 15.55
CA SER A 75 11.82 -4.70 15.75
C SER A 75 12.13 -5.44 14.45
N LEU A 76 11.11 -5.70 13.61
CA LEU A 76 11.31 -6.35 12.31
C LEU A 76 12.14 -5.46 11.37
N VAL A 77 11.88 -4.16 11.35
CA VAL A 77 12.66 -3.21 10.54
C VAL A 77 14.13 -3.21 10.97
N GLN A 78 14.40 -3.25 12.27
CA GLN A 78 15.75 -3.31 12.81
C GLN A 78 16.45 -4.61 12.39
N GLU A 79 15.80 -5.76 12.56
CA GLU A 79 16.34 -7.07 12.15
C GLU A 79 16.71 -7.10 10.66
N TYR A 80 15.81 -6.61 9.79
CA TYR A 80 16.07 -6.52 8.35
C TYR A 80 17.18 -5.55 7.99
N GLN A 81 17.42 -4.51 8.79
CA GLN A 81 18.55 -3.60 8.57
C GLN A 81 19.88 -4.25 8.94
N GLU A 82 19.92 -4.96 10.06
CA GLU A 82 21.09 -5.69 10.52
C GLU A 82 21.49 -6.81 9.55
N GLU A 83 20.50 -7.59 9.08
CA GLU A 83 20.76 -8.64 8.09
C GLU A 83 21.30 -8.06 6.77
N ARG A 84 20.73 -6.95 6.30
CA ARG A 84 21.20 -6.26 5.10
C ARG A 84 22.62 -5.74 5.27
N GLN A 85 22.95 -5.20 6.44
CA GLN A 85 24.29 -4.70 6.73
C GLN A 85 25.32 -5.84 6.76
N ALA A 86 24.99 -6.97 7.39
CA ALA A 86 25.84 -8.16 7.41
C ALA A 86 26.07 -8.73 6.00
N GLN A 87 25.02 -8.77 5.17
CA GLN A 87 25.14 -9.19 3.77
C GLN A 87 26.03 -8.24 2.97
N GLN A 88 25.89 -6.92 3.17
CA GLN A 88 26.73 -5.93 2.49
C GLN A 88 28.21 -6.08 2.87
N GLN A 89 28.52 -6.26 4.15
CA GLN A 89 29.89 -6.51 4.61
C GLN A 89 30.51 -7.74 3.93
N LYS A 90 29.74 -8.83 3.83
CA LYS A 90 30.20 -10.05 3.16
C LYS A 90 30.46 -9.85 1.67
N ILE A 91 29.63 -9.04 1.00
CA ILE A 91 29.84 -8.66 -0.41
C ILE A 91 31.14 -7.86 -0.55
N ASP A 92 31.38 -6.90 0.34
CA ASP A 92 32.57 -6.05 0.30
C ASP A 92 33.85 -6.87 0.55
N GLU A 93 33.83 -7.79 1.51
CA GLU A 93 34.94 -8.73 1.78
C GLU A 93 35.24 -9.63 0.57
N LEU A 94 34.21 -10.22 -0.04
CA LEU A 94 34.37 -11.05 -1.23
C LEU A 94 34.88 -10.25 -2.43
N SER A 95 34.40 -9.02 -2.60
CA SER A 95 34.86 -8.10 -3.63
C SER A 95 36.35 -7.79 -3.48
N GLU A 96 36.80 -7.50 -2.25
CA GLU A 96 38.21 -7.20 -2.01
C GLU A 96 39.10 -8.43 -2.18
N SER A 97 38.65 -9.61 -1.71
CA SER A 97 39.35 -10.87 -1.94
C SER A 97 39.50 -11.19 -3.43
N ASN A 98 38.46 -10.96 -4.23
CA ASN A 98 38.52 -11.15 -5.68
C ASN A 98 39.55 -10.22 -6.33
N LYS A 99 39.60 -8.93 -5.97
CA LYS A 99 40.62 -8.02 -6.49
C LYS A 99 42.04 -8.49 -6.16
N GLN A 100 42.27 -8.95 -4.94
CA GLN A 100 43.58 -9.47 -4.54
C GLN A 100 43.95 -10.73 -5.33
N MET A 101 42.97 -11.60 -5.57
CA MET A 101 43.16 -12.79 -6.41
C MET A 101 43.47 -12.41 -7.86
N GLU A 102 42.81 -11.41 -8.44
CA GLU A 102 43.10 -10.89 -9.78
C GLU A 102 44.54 -10.35 -9.88
N LEU A 103 44.97 -9.54 -8.90
CA LEU A 103 46.34 -9.01 -8.84
C LEU A 103 47.39 -10.13 -8.71
N THR A 104 47.12 -11.11 -7.86
CA THR A 104 47.99 -12.27 -7.67
C THR A 104 48.10 -13.08 -8.97
N THR A 105 46.96 -13.31 -9.64
CA THR A 105 46.91 -14.04 -10.91
C THR A 105 47.67 -13.29 -12.00
N ALA A 106 47.49 -11.97 -12.12
CA ALA A 106 48.25 -11.14 -13.06
C ALA A 106 49.76 -11.21 -12.79
N THR A 107 50.18 -11.13 -11.53
CA THR A 107 51.58 -11.21 -11.13
C THR A 107 52.22 -12.55 -11.51
N ILE A 108 51.49 -13.66 -11.27
CA ILE A 108 51.96 -15.01 -11.65
C ILE A 108 52.08 -15.12 -13.18
N MET A 109 51.10 -14.62 -13.92
CA MET A 109 51.14 -14.66 -15.39
C MET A 109 52.34 -13.90 -15.96
N GLU A 110 52.64 -12.71 -15.45
CA GLU A 110 53.82 -11.95 -15.89
C GLU A 110 55.14 -12.67 -15.53
N TYR A 111 55.24 -13.26 -14.33
CA TYR A 111 56.41 -14.06 -13.96
C TYR A 111 56.64 -15.23 -14.92
N LEU A 112 55.58 -16.01 -15.22
CA LEU A 112 55.67 -17.16 -16.12
C LEU A 112 56.02 -16.75 -17.55
N LYS A 113 55.48 -15.63 -18.03
CA LYS A 113 55.81 -15.04 -19.33
C LYS A 113 57.30 -14.67 -19.41
N HIS A 114 57.85 -14.03 -18.38
CA HIS A 114 59.28 -13.72 -18.31
C HIS A 114 60.16 -14.97 -18.31
N GLN A 115 59.78 -16.02 -17.57
CA GLN A 115 60.51 -17.29 -17.59
C GLN A 115 60.49 -17.92 -18.98
N GLY A 116 59.33 -18.03 -19.62
CA GLY A 116 59.19 -18.57 -20.98
C GLY A 116 60.03 -17.82 -22.01
N ASN A 117 60.03 -16.49 -21.96
CA ASN A 117 60.85 -15.65 -22.82
C ASN A 117 62.35 -15.84 -22.56
N GLY A 118 62.76 -15.89 -21.28
CA GLY A 118 64.15 -16.15 -20.91
C GLY A 118 64.65 -17.48 -21.44
N PHE A 119 63.89 -18.57 -21.28
CA PHE A 119 64.24 -19.88 -21.84
C PHE A 119 64.36 -19.86 -23.38
N SER A 120 63.50 -19.12 -24.08
CA SER A 120 63.58 -18.97 -25.52
C SER A 120 64.87 -18.27 -25.96
N GLU A 121 65.25 -17.18 -25.30
CA GLU A 121 66.47 -16.42 -25.57
C GLU A 121 67.75 -17.24 -25.30
N TYR A 122 67.77 -18.06 -24.24
CA TYR A 122 68.86 -19.00 -23.98
C TYR A 122 69.01 -20.05 -25.08
N ILE A 123 67.90 -20.59 -25.61
CA ILE A 123 67.95 -21.58 -26.69
C ILE A 123 68.45 -20.94 -28.00
N GLU A 124 68.01 -19.73 -28.33
CA GLU A 124 68.45 -19.03 -29.55
C GLU A 124 69.93 -18.64 -29.50
N ASN A 125 70.42 -18.17 -28.36
CA ASN A 125 71.84 -17.83 -28.18
C ASN A 125 72.73 -19.08 -28.20
N SER A 126 72.26 -20.21 -27.65
CA SER A 126 73.00 -21.48 -27.66
C SER A 126 73.08 -22.15 -29.05
N ARG A 127 72.22 -21.76 -30.00
CA ARG A 127 72.26 -22.22 -31.40
C ARG A 127 73.12 -21.34 -32.30
N SER A 128 73.45 -20.14 -31.85
CA SER A 128 74.21 -19.13 -32.62
C SER A 128 75.72 -19.16 -32.35
N THR A 129 76.16 -19.97 -31.39
CA THR A 129 77.57 -20.26 -31.07
C THR A 129 77.97 -21.65 -31.56
#